data_AF-A0A2W2DNR1-F1
#
_entry.id   AF-A0A2W2DNR1-F1
#
_cell.length_a   1.000
_cell.length_b   1.000
_cell.length_c   1.000
_cell.angle_alpha   90.00
_cell.angle_beta   90.00
_cell.angle_gamma   90.00
#
_symmetry.space_group_name_H-M   'P 1'
#
loop_
_entity.id
_entity.type
_entity.pdbx_description
1 polymer ?
#
loop_
_entity_poly.entity_id
_entity_poly.type
_entity_poly.pdbx_seq_one_letter_code
_entity_poly.pdbx_strand_id
1 'polypeptide(L)'
;MREGRGRNTRYRLVKRPNIALGARSELERVRDDIVRVLAGQGGLPMGVREIRFSVQASAAIIGRALAALTAEGSVVSEGAGKRTRYRLPQR
;
A
#
# COMPACT_ATOMS: atom_id res chain seq x y z
N MET A 1 -8.58 54.49 28.89
CA MET A 1 -8.56 54.29 27.42
C MET A 1 -7.26 53.59 27.08
N ARG A 2 -7.09 52.51 26.31
CA ARG A 2 -7.96 51.60 25.53
C ARG A 2 -7.12 50.31 25.34
N GLU A 3 -7.82 49.20 25.13
CA GLU A 3 -7.36 47.82 25.00
C GLU A 3 -6.35 47.55 23.87
N GLY A 4 -5.66 46.41 23.93
CA GLY A 4 -4.78 45.98 22.84
C GLY A 4 -4.25 44.54 22.86
N ARG A 5 -5.16 43.55 22.98
CA ARG A 5 -5.11 42.18 22.39
C ARG A 5 -3.75 41.45 22.28
N GLY A 6 -3.66 40.32 23.00
CA GLY A 6 -2.65 39.28 22.79
C GLY A 6 -2.61 38.69 21.39
N ARG A 7 -1.51 38.00 21.09
CA ARG A 7 -1.42 36.97 20.05
C ARG A 7 -0.28 36.00 20.36
N ASN A 8 -0.70 34.88 20.96
CA ASN A 8 -0.01 33.60 20.99
C ASN A 8 0.32 33.19 19.55
N THR A 9 1.60 33.15 19.19
CA THR A 9 2.01 32.65 17.86
C THR A 9 2.97 31.48 18.05
N ARG A 10 2.36 30.30 18.27
CA ARG A 10 2.93 29.01 17.93
C ARG A 10 3.51 29.09 16.50
N TYR A 11 4.84 29.06 16.36
CA TYR A 11 5.50 28.65 15.12
C TYR A 11 5.42 27.12 15.08
N ARG A 12 4.30 26.52 14.70
CA ARG A 12 3.84 26.22 13.32
C ARG A 12 4.95 25.63 12.46
N LEU A 13 4.92 24.30 12.39
CA LEU A 13 5.37 23.46 11.28
C LEU A 13 6.52 24.04 10.45
N VAL A 14 7.75 23.74 10.84
CA VAL A 14 8.82 23.57 9.86
C VAL A 14 8.49 22.34 9.03
N LYS A 15 7.84 22.61 7.88
CA LYS A 15 7.80 21.77 6.69
C LYS A 15 9.20 21.18 6.44
N ARG A 16 9.40 19.93 6.85
CA ARG A 16 10.20 19.02 6.05
C ARG A 16 9.19 18.29 5.16
N PRO A 17 9.19 18.47 3.83
CA PRO A 17 8.35 17.66 2.97
C PRO A 17 8.79 16.21 3.18
N ASN A 18 7.97 15.45 3.88
CA ASN A 18 8.22 14.05 4.18
C ASN A 18 7.86 13.24 2.92
N ILE A 19 8.73 13.33 1.91
CA ILE A 19 8.56 12.62 0.63
C ILE A 19 8.59 11.09 0.86
N ALA A 20 9.16 10.63 1.99
CA ALA A 20 9.10 9.25 2.42
C ALA A 20 7.74 8.81 3.02
N LEU A 21 6.93 9.74 3.55
CA LEU A 21 5.57 9.41 4.02
C LEU A 21 4.64 9.12 2.83
N GLY A 22 4.75 9.86 1.73
CA GLY A 22 3.89 9.66 0.55
C GLY A 22 4.09 8.29 -0.10
N ALA A 23 5.35 7.86 -0.27
CA ALA A 23 5.68 6.55 -0.84
C ALA A 23 5.32 5.38 0.08
N ARG A 24 5.48 5.54 1.41
CA ARG A 24 4.93 4.59 2.39
C ARG A 24 3.41 4.55 2.28
N SER A 25 2.72 5.68 2.25
CA SER A 25 1.26 5.72 2.11
C SER A 25 0.77 5.08 0.81
N GLU A 26 1.49 5.25 -0.31
CA GLU A 26 1.13 4.60 -1.57
C GLU A 26 1.36 3.09 -1.53
N LEU A 27 2.50 2.64 -1.00
CA LEU A 27 2.77 1.22 -0.85
C LEU A 27 1.74 0.54 0.08
N GLU A 28 1.42 1.15 1.22
CA GLU A 28 0.40 0.64 2.14
C GLU A 28 -0.98 0.58 1.48
N ARG A 29 -1.40 1.63 0.76
CA ARG A 29 -2.66 1.61 -0.01
C ARG A 29 -2.68 0.48 -1.04
N VAL A 30 -1.59 0.31 -1.78
CA VAL A 30 -1.47 -0.77 -2.76
C VAL A 30 -1.51 -2.13 -2.09
N ARG A 31 -0.92 -2.31 -0.90
CA ARG A 31 -1.01 -3.56 -0.12
C ARG A 31 -2.47 -3.85 0.26
N ASP A 32 -3.18 -2.88 0.81
CA ASP A 32 -4.61 -2.99 1.12
C ASP A 32 -5.45 -3.34 -0.11
N ASP A 33 -5.23 -2.66 -1.23
CA ASP A 33 -5.98 -2.89 -2.47
C ASP A 33 -5.68 -4.28 -3.06
N ILE A 34 -4.43 -4.76 -3.00
CA ILE A 34 -4.09 -6.13 -3.39
C ILE A 34 -4.86 -7.15 -2.54
N VAL A 35 -4.87 -6.98 -1.22
CA VAL A 35 -5.59 -7.88 -0.31
C VAL A 35 -7.09 -7.88 -0.60
N ARG A 36 -7.69 -6.70 -0.83
CA ARG A 36 -9.10 -6.56 -1.21
C ARG A 36 -9.42 -7.25 -2.53
N VAL A 37 -8.57 -7.09 -3.54
CA VAL A 37 -8.73 -7.72 -4.85
C VAL A 37 -8.66 -9.26 -4.71
N LEU A 38 -7.67 -9.77 -3.97
CA LEU A 38 -7.54 -11.21 -3.72
C LEU A 38 -8.70 -11.77 -2.88
N ALA A 39 -9.22 -11.01 -1.92
CA ALA A 39 -10.40 -11.37 -1.14
C ALA A 39 -11.66 -11.42 -2.02
N GLY A 40 -11.83 -10.44 -2.91
CA GLY A 40 -12.95 -10.37 -3.85
C GLY A 40 -12.98 -11.51 -4.87
N GLN A 41 -11.85 -12.18 -5.12
CA GLN A 41 -11.75 -13.38 -5.96
C GLN A 41 -12.13 -14.69 -5.24
N GLY A 42 -12.55 -14.63 -3.97
CA GLY A 42 -13.00 -15.82 -3.25
C GLY A 42 -11.91 -16.87 -3.03
N GLY A 43 -10.64 -16.43 -2.95
CA GLY A 43 -9.50 -17.32 -2.69
C GLY A 43 -8.90 -17.99 -3.95
N LEU A 44 -9.37 -17.65 -5.15
CA LEU A 44 -8.73 -18.07 -6.39
C LEU A 44 -7.38 -17.37 -6.60
N PRO A 45 -6.34 -18.09 -7.06
CA PRO A 45 -5.01 -17.52 -7.25
C PRO A 45 -4.93 -16.62 -8.50
N MET A 46 -4.48 -15.38 -8.32
CA MET A 46 -4.31 -14.38 -9.38
C MET A 46 -2.86 -14.17 -9.78
N GLY A 47 -2.60 -13.94 -11.07
CA GLY A 47 -1.30 -13.53 -11.55
C GLY A 47 -0.98 -12.05 -11.29
N VAL A 48 0.30 -11.70 -11.29
CA VAL A 48 0.78 -10.30 -11.12
C VAL A 48 0.14 -9.33 -12.13
N ARG A 49 -0.10 -9.78 -13.38
CA ARG A 49 -0.71 -8.93 -14.41
C ARG A 49 -2.16 -8.58 -14.08
N GLU A 50 -2.92 -9.55 -13.57
CA GLU A 50 -4.32 -9.37 -13.19
C GLU A 50 -4.41 -8.42 -11.98
N ILE A 51 -3.59 -8.68 -10.96
CA ILE A 51 -3.49 -7.82 -9.77
C ILE A 51 -3.12 -6.38 -10.16
N ARG A 52 -2.13 -6.22 -11.04
CA ARG A 52 -1.74 -4.90 -11.55
C ARG A 52 -2.88 -4.19 -12.27
N PHE A 53 -3.66 -4.92 -13.07
CA PHE A 53 -4.81 -4.37 -13.79
C PHE A 53 -5.91 -3.91 -12.84
N SER A 54 -6.19 -4.70 -11.79
CA SER A 54 -7.19 -4.36 -10.78
C SER A 54 -6.77 -3.18 -9.89
N VAL A 55 -5.51 -3.13 -9.46
CA VAL A 55 -5.01 -2.12 -8.51
C VAL A 55 -4.53 -0.84 -9.23
N GLN A 56 -4.34 -0.89 -10.55
CA GLN A 56 -3.88 0.23 -11.39
C GLN A 56 -2.57 0.88 -10.92
N ALA A 57 -1.69 0.11 -10.28
CA ALA A 57 -0.40 0.59 -9.79
C ALA A 57 0.77 0.16 -10.70
N SER A 58 1.94 0.78 -10.49
CA SER A 58 3.15 0.44 -11.23
C SER A 58 3.65 -0.97 -10.87
N ALA A 59 4.28 -1.65 -11.82
CA ALA A 59 4.83 -2.99 -11.58
C ALA A 59 5.87 -3.02 -10.45
N ALA A 60 6.62 -1.93 -10.26
CA ALA A 60 7.60 -1.81 -9.19
C ALA A 60 6.94 -1.77 -7.80
N ILE A 61 5.85 -1.00 -7.65
CA ILE A 61 5.13 -0.89 -6.37
C ILE A 61 4.37 -2.19 -6.08
N ILE A 62 3.71 -2.77 -7.07
CA ILE A 62 3.05 -4.09 -6.95
C ILE A 62 4.05 -5.15 -6.50
N GLY A 63 5.24 -5.20 -7.12
CA GLY A 63 6.27 -6.17 -6.75
C GLY A 63 6.73 -6.00 -5.30
N ARG A 64 6.96 -4.75 -4.85
CA ARG A 64 7.31 -4.46 -3.45
C ARG A 64 6.19 -4.83 -2.48
N ALA A 65 4.94 -4.53 -2.83
CA ALA A 65 3.78 -4.83 -2.01
C ALA A 65 3.56 -6.33 -1.87
N LEU A 66 3.62 -7.09 -2.96
CA LEU A 66 3.50 -8.55 -2.95
C LEU A 66 4.64 -9.20 -2.17
N ALA A 67 5.88 -8.71 -2.32
CA ALA A 67 7.01 -9.22 -1.55
C ALA A 67 6.83 -8.98 -0.04
N ALA A 68 6.38 -7.79 0.36
CA ALA A 68 6.07 -7.49 1.76
C ALA A 68 4.95 -8.39 2.31
N LEU A 69 3.81 -8.46 1.60
CA LEU A 69 2.67 -9.28 2.00
C LEU A 69 3.00 -10.78 2.08
N THR A 70 3.88 -11.26 1.21
CA THR A 70 4.35 -12.66 1.24
C THR A 70 5.27 -12.89 2.42
N ALA A 71 6.19 -11.96 2.72
CA ALA A 71 7.08 -12.05 3.88
C ALA A 71 6.30 -12.01 5.22
N GLU A 72 5.18 -11.28 5.26
CA GLU A 72 4.27 -11.22 6.41
C GLU A 72 3.32 -12.41 6.50
N GLY A 73 3.31 -13.32 5.51
CA GLY A 73 2.39 -14.45 5.44
C GLY A 73 0.92 -14.07 5.16
N SER A 74 0.66 -12.81 4.78
CA SER A 74 -0.69 -12.31 4.44
C SER A 74 -1.14 -12.75 3.05
N VAL A 75 -0.20 -13.08 2.17
CA VAL A 75 -0.44 -13.63 0.83
C VAL A 75 0.52 -14.80 0.60
N VAL A 76 0.04 -15.83 -0.07
CA VAL A 76 0.85 -16.98 -0.48
C VAL A 76 1.09 -16.89 -1.98
N SER A 77 2.34 -17.06 -2.39
CA SER A 77 2.71 -17.19 -3.79
C SER A 77 2.82 -18.67 -4.18
N GLU A 78 2.19 -19.06 -5.28
CA GLU A 78 2.24 -20.40 -5.87
C GLU A 78 2.85 -20.35 -7.27
N GLY A 79 3.77 -21.27 -7.57
CA GLY A 79 4.45 -21.35 -8.86
C GLY A 79 5.78 -20.58 -8.91
N ALA A 80 6.35 -20.46 -10.11
CA ALA A 80 7.66 -19.85 -10.33
C ALA A 80 7.67 -18.87 -11.52
N GLY A 81 8.47 -17.81 -11.40
CA GLY A 81 8.71 -16.83 -12.46
C GLY A 81 7.43 -16.17 -12.99
N LYS A 82 7.23 -16.19 -14.31
CA LYS A 82 6.07 -15.58 -14.98
C LYS A 82 4.72 -16.28 -14.68
N ARG A 83 4.77 -17.49 -14.11
CA ARG A 83 3.59 -18.27 -13.70
C ARG A 83 3.29 -18.16 -12.21
N THR A 84 3.98 -17.27 -11.49
CA THR A 84 3.71 -17.02 -10.07
C THR A 84 2.30 -16.43 -9.94
N ARG A 85 1.48 -17.10 -9.15
CA ARG A 85 0.14 -16.64 -8.76
C ARG A 85 0.13 -16.36 -7.26
N TYR A 86 -0.76 -15.48 -6.85
CA TYR A 86 -0.88 -15.03 -5.48
C TYR A 86 -2.32 -15.24 -5.01
N ARG A 87 -2.47 -15.71 -3.78
CA ARG A 87 -3.78 -15.85 -3.12
C ARG A 87 -3.66 -15.53 -1.64
N LEU A 88 -4.79 -15.27 -1.00
CA LEU A 88 -4.82 -15.20 0.46
C LEU A 88 -4.60 -16.60 1.06
N PRO A 89 -3.94 -16.71 2.21
CA PRO A 89 -3.83 -17.96 2.95
C PRO A 89 -5.24 -18.45 3.32
N GLN A 90 -5.54 -19.70 3.01
CA GLN A 90 -6.76 -20.34 3.48
C GLN A 90 -6.52 -20.79 4.93
N ARG A 91 -7.32 -20.25 5.85
CA ARG A 91 -7.36 -20.68 7.25
C ARG A 91 -8.28 -21.87 7.43
#